data_AF-A0A090VP17-F1
#
_entry.id   AF-A0A090VP17-F1
#
_cell.length_a   1.000
_cell.length_b   1.000
_cell.length_c   1.000
_cell.angle_alpha   90.00
_cell.angle_beta   90.00
_cell.angle_gamma   90.00
#
_symmetry.space_group_name_H-M   'P 1'
#
loop_
_entity.id
_entity.type
_entity.pdbx_description
1 polymer ?
#
loop_
_entity_poly.entity_id
_entity_poly.type
_entity_poly.pdbx_seq_one_letter_code
_entity_poly.pdbx_strand_id
1 'polypeptide(L)'
;MLAILKKEINSFFASPIGYLVIGIFLLLNGLFLWVFKGDFNILDYGFSDLSPFFLLAPWILIFLIPAVTMRSFSDEKKQGTLELLLTKPTSLTRIVLGKYFGAFILILIALAPTLLYVYTINQLGNPVGNLDIGSALGSYLGLLFLAAAYTAIGIFTSTITDNQIVAFITSVFLCFLFYIGFEGIADFASSNFIDKLGMSSHYKSISRGVLDTRDILYFISITAFFIFISIKGIKNEKLQKKSWIQIASLFVVFFILNSAVNGIHKRFDLTKDSRYTLSEASLDIIKNVDTPIIIDVFLESENFPSEFRRLQTETRQLLEEFEAENSNIIFNFFNPLEDEANRDIIIEQLTQRGLTPMQMSVQENGASTQAIIFPWALASYNNQTVTIPLIKNKIGTNQQELVSNSVQHLE
;
A
#
# COMPACT_ATOMS: atom_id res chain seq x y z
N MET A 1 -29.97 1.92 14.03
CA MET A 1 -28.56 1.70 13.63
C MET A 1 -27.76 1.15 14.80
N LEU A 2 -27.65 1.88 15.92
CA LEU A 2 -26.92 1.43 17.12
C LEU A 2 -27.36 0.06 17.65
N ALA A 3 -28.66 -0.24 17.67
CA ALA A 3 -29.15 -1.56 18.09
C ALA A 3 -28.66 -2.71 17.18
N ILE A 4 -28.55 -2.48 15.87
CA ILE A 4 -28.04 -3.47 14.91
C ILE A 4 -26.54 -3.62 15.12
N LEU A 5 -25.81 -2.52 15.21
CA LEU A 5 -24.37 -2.53 15.47
C LEU A 5 -24.03 -3.29 16.76
N LYS A 6 -24.77 -3.01 17.85
CA LYS A 6 -24.59 -3.73 19.14
C LYS A 6 -24.89 -5.22 19.00
N LYS A 7 -25.93 -5.60 18.25
CA LYS A 7 -26.24 -7.00 17.94
C LYS A 7 -25.07 -7.66 17.20
N GLU A 8 -24.52 -7.02 16.16
CA GLU A 8 -23.44 -7.58 15.35
C GLU A 8 -22.15 -7.76 16.17
N ILE A 9 -21.75 -6.74 16.96
CA ILE A 9 -20.60 -6.86 17.88
C ILE A 9 -20.82 -8.01 18.87
N ASN A 10 -21.99 -8.06 19.51
CA ASN A 10 -22.31 -9.15 20.43
C ASN A 10 -22.27 -10.51 19.74
N SER A 11 -22.70 -10.61 18.48
CA SER A 11 -22.67 -11.86 17.71
C SER A 11 -21.23 -12.34 17.44
N PHE A 12 -20.29 -11.42 17.18
CA PHE A 12 -18.89 -11.77 16.96
C PHE A 12 -18.22 -12.29 18.23
N PHE A 13 -18.49 -11.69 19.39
CA PHE A 13 -17.88 -12.06 20.67
C PHE A 13 -18.66 -13.11 21.47
N ALA A 14 -19.93 -13.36 21.15
CA ALA A 14 -20.68 -14.49 21.71
C ALA A 14 -20.25 -15.83 21.10
N SER A 15 -19.47 -15.80 20.02
CA SER A 15 -18.91 -16.99 19.37
C SER A 15 -17.38 -16.91 19.33
N PRO A 16 -16.67 -18.03 19.09
CA PRO A 16 -15.21 -18.01 18.96
C PRO A 16 -14.69 -17.22 17.75
N ILE A 17 -15.58 -16.81 16.83
CA ILE A 17 -15.19 -16.23 15.54
C ILE A 17 -14.43 -14.93 15.72
N GLY A 18 -14.92 -14.00 16.56
CA GLY A 18 -14.25 -12.72 16.78
C GLY A 18 -12.84 -12.89 17.36
N TYR A 19 -12.69 -13.80 18.32
CA TYR A 19 -11.40 -14.13 18.93
C TYR A 19 -10.44 -14.81 17.95
N LEU A 20 -10.95 -15.73 17.11
CA LEU A 20 -10.14 -16.39 16.09
C LEU A 20 -9.64 -15.42 15.02
N VAL A 21 -10.48 -14.47 14.59
CA VAL A 21 -10.10 -13.44 13.62
C VAL A 21 -8.96 -12.58 14.17
N ILE A 22 -9.11 -12.07 15.39
CA ILE A 22 -8.06 -11.27 16.06
C ILE A 22 -6.80 -12.12 16.25
N GLY A 23 -6.95 -13.36 16.74
CA GLY A 23 -5.85 -14.27 17.00
C GLY A 23 -5.06 -14.62 15.74
N ILE A 24 -5.72 -14.96 14.64
CA ILE A 24 -5.07 -15.27 13.36
C ILE A 24 -4.36 -14.05 12.80
N PHE A 25 -4.99 -12.87 12.84
CA PHE A 25 -4.36 -11.63 12.38
C PHE A 25 -3.06 -11.33 13.15
N LEU A 26 -3.10 -11.39 14.48
CA LEU A 26 -1.94 -11.13 15.32
C LEU A 26 -0.88 -12.23 15.21
N LEU A 27 -1.29 -13.49 15.05
CA LEU A 27 -0.38 -14.62 14.87
C LEU A 27 0.38 -14.50 13.56
N LEU A 28 -0.31 -14.23 12.44
CA LEU A 28 0.35 -14.09 11.14
C LEU A 28 1.33 -12.90 11.16
N ASN A 29 0.90 -11.73 11.63
CA ASN A 29 1.81 -10.59 11.77
C ASN A 29 2.98 -10.91 12.72
N GLY A 30 2.71 -11.54 13.87
CA GLY A 30 3.72 -11.92 14.84
C GLY A 30 4.79 -12.84 14.25
N LEU A 31 4.39 -13.86 13.50
CA LEU A 31 5.31 -14.80 12.87
C LEU A 31 6.17 -14.14 11.80
N PHE A 32 5.57 -13.40 10.86
CA PHE A 32 6.32 -12.78 9.77
C PHE A 32 7.24 -11.66 10.24
N LEU A 33 6.81 -10.85 11.21
CA LEU A 33 7.57 -9.68 11.65
C LEU A 33 8.70 -10.01 12.63
N TRP A 34 8.56 -11.07 13.43
CA TRP A 34 9.47 -11.35 14.54
C TRP A 34 10.14 -12.72 14.50
N VAL A 35 9.56 -13.70 13.80
CA VAL A 35 10.03 -15.11 13.85
C VAL A 35 10.71 -15.53 12.56
N PHE A 36 10.06 -15.34 11.42
CA PHE A 36 10.61 -15.72 10.13
C PHE A 36 11.65 -14.71 9.69
N LYS A 37 12.81 -15.20 9.24
CA LYS A 37 13.86 -14.37 8.64
C LYS A 37 13.45 -13.94 7.24
N GLY A 38 13.91 -12.77 6.81
CA GLY A 38 13.68 -12.23 5.47
C GLY A 38 13.18 -10.78 5.50
N ASP A 39 12.66 -10.31 4.36
CA ASP A 39 12.39 -8.88 4.14
C ASP A 39 11.29 -8.29 5.03
N PHE A 40 10.40 -9.14 5.55
CA PHE A 40 9.35 -8.73 6.49
C PHE A 40 9.81 -8.72 7.95
N ASN A 41 10.96 -9.30 8.27
CA ASN A 41 11.45 -9.36 9.65
C ASN A 41 11.96 -7.99 10.09
N ILE A 42 11.43 -7.45 11.18
CA ILE A 42 11.79 -6.11 11.67
C ILE A 42 13.27 -6.03 12.09
N LEU A 43 13.82 -7.12 12.64
CA LEU A 43 15.22 -7.15 13.08
C LEU A 43 16.19 -7.26 11.90
N ASP A 44 15.82 -8.01 10.86
CA ASP A 44 16.63 -8.16 9.64
C ASP A 44 16.48 -6.95 8.68
N TYR A 45 15.42 -6.15 8.82
CA TYR A 45 15.19 -4.94 8.02
C TYR A 45 16.27 -3.86 8.24
N GLY A 46 16.94 -3.89 9.40
CA GLY A 46 18.11 -3.06 9.71
C GLY A 46 17.81 -1.58 10.03
N PHE A 47 16.54 -1.17 9.97
CA PHE A 47 16.09 0.17 10.33
C PHE A 47 14.94 0.14 11.34
N SER A 48 14.87 1.20 12.15
CA SER A 48 13.82 1.40 13.15
C SER A 48 12.53 1.90 12.49
N ASP A 49 11.92 1.06 11.66
CA ASP A 49 10.73 1.38 10.88
C ASP A 49 9.71 0.23 10.85
N LEU A 50 8.45 0.57 10.66
CA LEU A 50 7.31 -0.34 10.57
C LEU A 50 6.86 -0.65 9.14
N SER A 51 7.57 -0.17 8.12
CA SER A 51 7.27 -0.49 6.71
C SER A 51 6.99 -1.99 6.46
N PRO A 52 7.75 -2.96 7.02
CA PRO A 52 7.44 -4.38 6.88
C PRO A 52 6.01 -4.76 7.28
N PHE A 53 5.51 -4.22 8.40
CA PHE A 53 4.14 -4.46 8.87
C PHE A 53 3.11 -3.88 7.89
N PHE A 54 3.34 -2.66 7.42
CA PHE A 54 2.41 -1.98 6.52
C PHE A 54 2.41 -2.55 5.10
N LEU A 55 3.49 -3.22 4.68
CA LEU A 55 3.52 -3.98 3.43
C LEU A 55 2.80 -5.32 3.58
N LEU A 56 2.93 -6.00 4.73
CA LEU A 56 2.32 -7.30 4.99
C LEU A 56 0.81 -7.23 5.29
N ALA A 57 0.38 -6.25 6.07
CA ALA A 57 -0.98 -6.16 6.58
C ALA A 57 -2.08 -6.14 5.50
N PRO A 58 -1.95 -5.40 4.36
CA PRO A 58 -2.91 -5.45 3.26
C PRO A 58 -3.20 -6.87 2.75
N TRP A 59 -2.17 -7.70 2.62
CA TRP A 59 -2.29 -9.08 2.16
C TRP A 59 -3.05 -9.96 3.14
N ILE A 60 -2.76 -9.83 4.43
CA ILE A 60 -3.49 -10.57 5.48
C ILE A 60 -4.97 -10.12 5.49
N LEU A 61 -5.22 -8.81 5.38
CA LEU A 61 -6.57 -8.24 5.39
C LEU A 61 -7.42 -8.65 4.18
N ILE A 62 -6.80 -8.88 3.01
CA ILE A 62 -7.49 -9.42 1.81
C ILE A 62 -8.17 -10.76 2.11
N PHE A 63 -7.63 -11.59 3.00
CA PHE A 63 -8.29 -12.85 3.39
C PHE A 63 -9.15 -12.69 4.65
N LEU A 64 -8.65 -11.94 5.64
CA LEU A 64 -9.30 -11.82 6.93
C LEU A 64 -10.66 -11.12 6.84
N ILE A 65 -10.73 -10.00 6.12
CA ILE A 65 -11.96 -9.17 6.05
C ILE A 65 -13.08 -9.92 5.30
N PRO A 66 -12.82 -10.58 4.16
CA PRO A 66 -13.78 -11.50 3.56
C PRO A 66 -14.28 -12.59 4.50
N ALA A 67 -13.40 -13.21 5.30
CA ALA A 67 -13.80 -14.26 6.23
C ALA A 67 -14.77 -13.75 7.32
N VAL A 68 -14.58 -12.50 7.78
CA VAL A 68 -15.48 -11.85 8.75
C VAL A 68 -16.83 -11.50 8.13
N THR A 69 -16.80 -10.97 6.91
CA THR A 69 -17.98 -10.39 6.24
C THR A 69 -18.83 -11.40 5.49
N MET A 70 -18.27 -12.56 5.10
CA MET A 70 -18.96 -13.54 4.25
C MET A 70 -20.34 -13.94 4.78
N ARG A 71 -20.48 -14.10 6.11
CA ARG A 71 -21.73 -14.54 6.76
C ARG A 71 -22.79 -13.47 6.89
N SER A 72 -22.43 -12.20 6.65
CA SER A 72 -23.23 -11.05 7.06
C SER A 72 -24.65 -11.09 6.51
N PHE A 73 -24.81 -11.38 5.22
CA PHE A 73 -26.10 -11.59 4.56
C PHE A 73 -26.29 -13.01 4.01
N SER A 74 -25.22 -13.74 3.67
CA SER A 74 -25.36 -15.09 3.11
C SER A 74 -26.09 -16.04 4.06
N ASP A 75 -25.85 -15.92 5.36
CA ASP A 75 -26.46 -16.80 6.36
C ASP A 75 -27.92 -16.46 6.59
N GLU A 76 -28.25 -15.17 6.60
CA GLU A 76 -29.63 -14.72 6.73
C GLU A 76 -30.46 -15.16 5.51
N LYS A 77 -29.86 -15.19 4.31
CA LYS A 77 -30.48 -15.75 3.11
C LYS A 77 -30.65 -17.25 3.21
N LYS A 78 -29.58 -17.98 3.53
CA LYS A 78 -29.59 -19.44 3.63
C LYS A 78 -30.59 -19.95 4.67
N GLN A 79 -30.77 -19.22 5.76
CA GLN A 79 -31.72 -19.55 6.83
C GLN A 79 -33.14 -19.02 6.60
N GLY A 80 -33.39 -18.25 5.54
CA GLY A 80 -34.68 -17.60 5.29
C GLY A 80 -35.04 -16.50 6.30
N THR A 81 -34.09 -16.06 7.14
CA THR A 81 -34.32 -15.04 8.16
C THR A 81 -34.18 -13.61 7.62
N LEU A 82 -33.67 -13.45 6.39
CA LEU A 82 -33.59 -12.16 5.72
C LEU A 82 -34.98 -11.53 5.56
N GLU A 83 -36.01 -12.29 5.18
CA GLU A 83 -37.38 -11.78 5.03
C GLU A 83 -37.92 -11.21 6.36
N LEU A 84 -37.64 -11.88 7.48
CA LEU A 84 -37.99 -11.41 8.83
C LEU A 84 -37.24 -10.14 9.22
N LEU A 85 -36.01 -9.95 8.73
CA LEU A 85 -35.26 -8.71 8.96
C LEU A 85 -35.84 -7.55 8.16
N LEU A 86 -36.28 -7.81 6.93
CA LEU A 86 -36.85 -6.82 6.00
C LEU A 86 -38.27 -6.37 6.38
N THR A 87 -39.02 -7.17 7.13
CA THR A 87 -40.35 -6.77 7.66
C THR A 87 -40.25 -5.84 8.88
N LYS A 88 -39.09 -5.73 9.52
CA LYS A 88 -38.91 -4.79 10.64
C LYS A 88 -39.00 -3.35 10.15
N PRO A 89 -39.48 -2.39 10.98
CA PRO A 89 -39.60 -0.98 10.63
C PRO A 89 -38.23 -0.27 10.63
N THR A 90 -37.27 -0.82 9.89
CA THR A 90 -35.90 -0.32 9.76
C THR A 90 -35.52 -0.23 8.30
N SER A 91 -35.10 0.95 7.85
CA SER A 91 -34.63 1.17 6.48
C SER A 91 -33.46 0.24 6.12
N LEU A 92 -33.42 -0.26 4.89
CA LEU A 92 -32.31 -1.05 4.34
C LEU A 92 -30.94 -0.42 4.58
N THR A 93 -30.81 0.90 4.40
CA THR A 93 -29.56 1.63 4.65
C THR A 93 -29.05 1.44 6.07
N ARG A 94 -29.93 1.47 7.07
CA ARG A 94 -29.55 1.26 8.48
C ARG A 94 -29.15 -0.18 8.77
N ILE A 95 -29.70 -1.15 8.04
CA ILE A 95 -29.34 -2.57 8.16
C ILE A 95 -27.94 -2.79 7.60
N VAL A 96 -27.71 -2.37 6.35
CA VAL A 96 -26.41 -2.50 5.67
C VAL A 96 -25.31 -1.77 6.44
N LEU A 97 -25.53 -0.50 6.82
CA LEU A 97 -24.55 0.26 7.59
C LEU A 97 -24.30 -0.36 8.98
N GLY A 98 -25.33 -0.91 9.63
CA GLY A 98 -25.15 -1.58 10.92
C GLY A 98 -24.22 -2.79 10.85
N LYS A 99 -24.38 -3.62 9.81
CA LYS A 99 -23.52 -4.78 9.53
C LYS A 99 -22.12 -4.38 9.10
N TYR A 100 -22.01 -3.39 8.22
CA TYR A 100 -20.74 -2.80 7.79
C TYR A 100 -19.93 -2.28 8.99
N PHE A 101 -20.50 -1.40 9.81
CA PHE A 101 -19.80 -0.86 10.97
C PHE A 101 -19.49 -1.93 12.02
N GLY A 102 -20.36 -2.93 12.20
CA GLY A 102 -20.08 -4.06 13.09
C GLY A 102 -18.82 -4.83 12.67
N ALA A 103 -18.71 -5.18 11.38
CA ALA A 103 -17.52 -5.85 10.84
C ALA A 103 -16.29 -4.93 10.88
N PHE A 104 -16.43 -3.67 10.47
CA PHE A 104 -15.33 -2.69 10.47
C PHE A 104 -14.76 -2.48 11.88
N ILE A 105 -15.61 -2.35 12.90
CA ILE A 105 -15.18 -2.23 14.30
C ILE A 105 -14.41 -3.48 14.77
N LEU A 106 -14.81 -4.68 14.35
CA LEU A 106 -14.04 -5.89 14.67
C LEU A 106 -12.62 -5.81 14.10
N ILE A 107 -12.45 -5.29 12.88
CA ILE A 107 -11.13 -5.07 12.28
C ILE A 107 -10.34 -3.99 13.03
N LEU A 108 -10.99 -2.92 13.49
CA LEU A 108 -10.34 -1.91 14.35
C LEU A 108 -9.81 -2.54 15.65
N ILE A 109 -10.60 -3.43 16.26
CA ILE A 109 -10.19 -4.17 17.47
C ILE A 109 -9.02 -5.11 17.16
N ALA A 110 -8.97 -5.71 15.97
CA ALA A 110 -7.84 -6.55 15.54
C ALA A 110 -6.56 -5.74 15.27
N LEU A 111 -6.69 -4.50 14.77
CA LEU A 111 -5.57 -3.59 14.53
C LEU A 111 -5.03 -2.93 15.82
N ALA A 112 -5.89 -2.66 16.81
CA ALA A 112 -5.48 -1.93 18.01
C ALA A 112 -4.26 -2.52 18.76
N PRO A 113 -4.13 -3.86 18.93
CA PRO A 113 -2.96 -4.45 19.57
C PRO A 113 -1.65 -4.25 18.80
N THR A 114 -1.69 -3.99 17.48
CA THR A 114 -0.46 -3.77 16.69
C THR A 114 0.19 -2.43 17.00
N LEU A 115 -0.50 -1.51 17.67
CA LEU A 115 0.11 -0.29 18.23
C LEU A 115 1.25 -0.60 19.22
N LEU A 116 1.25 -1.81 19.81
CA LEU A 116 2.37 -2.28 20.60
C LEU A 116 3.66 -2.41 19.77
N TYR A 117 3.58 -2.69 18.47
CA TYR A 117 4.76 -2.75 17.59
C TYR A 117 5.39 -1.36 17.42
N VAL A 118 4.59 -0.30 17.34
CA VAL A 118 5.06 1.10 17.33
C VAL A 118 5.87 1.39 18.59
N TYR A 119 5.32 1.01 19.76
CA TYR A 119 6.01 1.18 21.02
C TYR A 119 7.33 0.40 21.08
N THR A 120 7.32 -0.87 20.65
CA THR A 120 8.51 -1.71 20.66
C THR A 120 9.63 -1.16 19.78
N ILE A 121 9.33 -0.75 18.54
CA ILE A 121 10.36 -0.21 17.64
C ILE A 121 10.85 1.14 18.11
N ASN A 122 9.97 1.98 18.65
CA ASN A 122 10.36 3.27 19.22
C ASN A 122 11.38 3.11 20.38
N GLN A 123 11.28 2.03 21.17
CA GLN A 123 12.21 1.71 22.25
C GLN A 123 13.49 1.02 21.77
N LEU A 124 13.39 0.15 20.75
CA LEU A 124 14.53 -0.55 20.16
C LEU A 124 15.36 0.32 19.22
N GLY A 125 14.84 1.49 18.83
CA GLY A 125 15.53 2.41 17.94
C GLY A 125 16.81 2.98 18.53
N ASN A 126 17.76 3.29 17.65
CA ASN A 126 19.03 3.93 18.03
C ASN A 126 19.19 5.26 17.25
N PRO A 127 19.11 6.44 17.91
CA PRO A 127 18.77 6.64 19.32
C PRO A 127 17.31 6.27 19.64
N VAL A 128 17.00 6.07 20.93
CA VAL A 128 15.62 5.81 21.37
C VAL A 128 14.71 6.94 20.91
N GLY A 129 13.58 6.61 20.28
CA GLY A 129 12.68 7.60 19.68
C GLY A 129 12.94 7.90 18.20
N ASN A 130 13.88 7.21 17.54
CA ASN A 130 14.19 7.38 16.13
C ASN A 130 13.20 6.65 15.19
N LEU A 131 11.90 6.81 15.43
CA LEU A 131 10.83 6.30 14.58
C LEU A 131 10.14 7.47 13.87
N ASP A 132 9.86 7.33 12.57
CA ASP A 132 9.02 8.27 11.84
C ASP A 132 7.54 8.08 12.22
N ILE A 133 7.10 8.83 13.22
CA ILE A 133 5.71 8.82 13.70
C ILE A 133 4.75 9.29 12.59
N GLY A 134 5.19 10.19 11.71
CA GLY A 134 4.36 10.71 10.62
C GLY A 134 4.01 9.64 9.60
N SER A 135 5.04 8.94 9.11
CA SER A 135 4.88 7.77 8.23
C SER A 135 4.05 6.68 8.90
N ALA A 136 4.30 6.38 10.18
CA ALA A 136 3.52 5.38 10.91
C ALA A 136 2.04 5.75 11.03
N LEU A 137 1.71 7.01 11.38
CA LEU A 137 0.33 7.48 11.45
C LEU A 137 -0.36 7.47 10.09
N GLY A 138 0.33 7.92 9.04
CA GLY A 138 -0.15 7.85 7.65
C GLY A 138 -0.46 6.41 7.27
N SER A 139 0.46 5.49 7.50
CA SER A 139 0.27 4.06 7.26
C SER A 139 -0.90 3.43 8.01
N TYR A 140 -1.11 3.75 9.28
CA TYR A 140 -2.30 3.30 10.00
C TYR A 140 -3.59 3.87 9.40
N LEU A 141 -3.62 5.17 9.03
CA LEU A 141 -4.76 5.75 8.33
C LEU A 141 -5.03 5.06 6.98
N GLY A 142 -3.99 4.76 6.23
CA GLY A 142 -4.07 3.99 4.98
C GLY A 142 -4.69 2.62 5.21
N LEU A 143 -4.25 1.89 6.25
CA LEU A 143 -4.82 0.59 6.61
C LEU A 143 -6.30 0.70 7.01
N LEU A 144 -6.69 1.77 7.70
CA LEU A 144 -8.10 2.01 8.07
C LEU A 144 -8.97 2.24 6.83
N PHE A 145 -8.50 3.03 5.87
CA PHE A 145 -9.20 3.27 4.61
C PHE A 145 -9.28 2.01 3.74
N LEU A 146 -8.20 1.24 3.67
CA LEU A 146 -8.17 -0.04 2.97
C LEU A 146 -9.14 -1.05 3.62
N ALA A 147 -9.13 -1.16 4.94
CA ALA A 147 -10.04 -2.02 5.69
C ALA A 147 -11.51 -1.61 5.51
N ALA A 148 -11.80 -0.31 5.43
CA ALA A 148 -13.13 0.21 5.13
C ALA A 148 -13.60 -0.25 3.74
N ALA A 149 -12.76 -0.10 2.73
CA ALA A 149 -13.07 -0.52 1.37
C ALA A 149 -13.27 -2.05 1.25
N TYR A 150 -12.37 -2.85 1.81
CA TYR A 150 -12.50 -4.31 1.83
C TYR A 150 -13.74 -4.77 2.60
N THR A 151 -14.10 -4.09 3.70
CA THR A 151 -15.32 -4.42 4.44
C THR A 151 -16.55 -4.13 3.60
N ALA A 152 -16.57 -3.02 2.85
CA ALA A 152 -17.68 -2.71 1.95
C ALA A 152 -17.81 -3.74 0.82
N ILE A 153 -16.69 -4.16 0.21
CA ILE A 153 -16.65 -5.22 -0.80
C ILE A 153 -17.20 -6.53 -0.23
N GLY A 154 -16.75 -6.95 0.94
CA GLY A 154 -17.20 -8.20 1.56
C GLY A 154 -18.66 -8.20 2.00
N ILE A 155 -19.17 -7.05 2.48
CA ILE A 155 -20.61 -6.89 2.73
C ILE A 155 -21.38 -7.03 1.41
N PHE A 156 -20.94 -6.37 0.34
CA PHE A 156 -21.58 -6.48 -0.97
C PHE A 156 -21.63 -7.91 -1.49
N THR A 157 -20.52 -8.64 -1.52
CA THR A 157 -20.51 -10.01 -2.05
C THR A 157 -21.39 -10.96 -1.25
N SER A 158 -21.50 -10.77 0.07
CA SER A 158 -22.43 -11.52 0.92
C SER A 158 -23.91 -11.27 0.55
N THR A 159 -24.23 -10.14 -0.11
CA THR A 159 -25.58 -9.87 -0.64
C THR A 159 -25.88 -10.53 -1.98
N ILE A 160 -24.89 -11.11 -2.68
CA ILE A 160 -25.08 -11.68 -4.02
C ILE A 160 -25.44 -13.17 -3.93
N THR A 161 -24.97 -13.87 -2.90
CA THR A 161 -25.07 -15.33 -2.76
C THR A 161 -25.61 -15.72 -1.39
N ASP A 162 -26.22 -16.90 -1.31
CA ASP A 162 -26.66 -17.57 -0.08
C ASP A 162 -25.56 -18.53 0.47
N ASN A 163 -24.48 -18.75 -0.27
CA ASN A 163 -23.38 -19.60 0.15
C ASN A 163 -22.18 -18.78 0.67
N GLN A 164 -21.85 -18.96 1.96
CA GLN A 164 -20.69 -18.32 2.62
C GLN A 164 -19.38 -18.50 1.85
N ILE A 165 -19.11 -19.70 1.33
CA ILE A 165 -17.85 -20.02 0.64
C ILE A 165 -17.76 -19.23 -0.66
N VAL A 166 -18.87 -19.15 -1.40
CA VAL A 166 -18.92 -18.36 -2.64
C VAL A 166 -18.78 -16.87 -2.34
N ALA A 167 -19.41 -16.38 -1.27
CA ALA A 167 -19.29 -14.99 -0.82
C ALA A 167 -17.84 -14.64 -0.46
N PHE A 168 -17.18 -15.55 0.25
CA PHE A 168 -15.77 -15.44 0.64
C PHE A 168 -14.85 -15.37 -0.58
N ILE A 169 -14.89 -16.37 -1.47
CA ILE A 169 -14.01 -16.44 -2.64
C ILE A 169 -14.21 -15.23 -3.56
N THR A 170 -15.47 -14.84 -3.78
CA THR A 170 -15.79 -13.66 -4.62
C THR A 170 -15.26 -12.37 -3.99
N SER A 171 -15.34 -12.25 -2.66
CA SER A 171 -14.83 -11.09 -1.94
C SER A 171 -13.31 -11.00 -2.00
N VAL A 172 -12.60 -12.12 -1.74
CA VAL A 172 -11.14 -12.20 -1.86
C VAL A 172 -10.70 -11.81 -3.26
N PHE A 173 -11.35 -12.36 -4.29
CA PHE A 173 -11.06 -12.02 -5.69
C PHE A 173 -11.25 -10.53 -5.97
N LEU A 174 -12.36 -9.92 -5.52
CA LEU A 174 -12.60 -8.50 -5.73
C LEU A 174 -11.62 -7.62 -4.95
N CYS A 175 -11.33 -7.94 -3.68
CA CYS A 175 -10.32 -7.21 -2.91
C CYS A 175 -8.96 -7.28 -3.59
N PHE A 176 -8.54 -8.46 -4.06
CA PHE A 176 -7.30 -8.63 -4.82
C PHE A 176 -7.29 -7.82 -6.11
N LEU A 177 -8.36 -7.91 -6.92
CA LEU A 177 -8.50 -7.19 -8.19
C LEU A 177 -8.39 -5.67 -8.00
N PHE A 178 -9.08 -5.12 -7.00
CA PHE A 178 -9.02 -3.68 -6.72
C PHE A 178 -7.70 -3.25 -6.09
N TYR A 179 -7.04 -4.13 -5.34
CA TYR A 179 -5.76 -3.82 -4.73
C TYR A 179 -4.62 -3.76 -5.75
N ILE A 180 -4.34 -4.88 -6.42
CA ILE A 180 -3.17 -5.04 -7.31
C ILE A 180 -3.54 -5.29 -8.78
N GLY A 181 -4.80 -5.61 -9.08
CA GLY A 181 -5.20 -5.97 -10.44
C GLY A 181 -4.99 -4.86 -11.47
N PHE A 182 -5.09 -3.60 -11.07
CA PHE A 182 -4.83 -2.45 -11.94
C PHE A 182 -3.34 -2.21 -12.17
N GLU A 183 -2.49 -2.42 -11.15
CA GLU A 183 -1.02 -2.33 -11.23
C GLU A 183 -0.49 -3.27 -12.33
N GLY A 184 -0.88 -4.55 -12.31
CA GLY A 184 -0.45 -5.50 -13.33
C GLY A 184 -0.95 -5.20 -14.76
N ILE A 185 -2.10 -4.54 -14.91
CA ILE A 185 -2.58 -4.08 -16.23
C ILE A 185 -1.81 -2.83 -16.67
N ALA A 186 -1.49 -1.94 -15.73
CA ALA A 186 -0.73 -0.72 -15.98
C ALA A 186 0.68 -1.04 -16.47
N ASP A 187 1.35 -2.02 -15.89
CA ASP A 187 2.68 -2.49 -16.32
C ASP A 187 2.65 -3.01 -17.75
N PHE A 188 1.66 -3.87 -18.06
CA PHE A 188 1.50 -4.42 -19.40
C PHE A 188 1.15 -3.34 -20.45
N ALA A 189 0.37 -2.33 -20.06
CA ALA A 189 -0.07 -1.25 -20.94
C ALA A 189 0.86 -0.01 -20.92
N SER A 190 1.90 -0.03 -20.08
CA SER A 190 2.79 1.10 -19.77
C SER A 190 2.02 2.41 -19.50
N SER A 191 0.99 2.34 -18.65
CA SER A 191 0.05 3.46 -18.41
C SER A 191 -0.08 3.83 -16.94
N ASN A 192 0.52 4.96 -16.56
CA ASN A 192 0.45 5.53 -15.21
C ASN A 192 -0.98 5.94 -14.82
N PHE A 193 -1.88 6.10 -15.79
CA PHE A 193 -3.29 6.36 -15.51
C PHE A 193 -4.01 5.13 -14.96
N ILE A 194 -3.67 3.94 -15.48
CA ILE A 194 -4.31 2.69 -15.03
C ILE A 194 -3.85 2.35 -13.61
N ASP A 195 -2.58 2.58 -13.28
CA ASP A 195 -2.06 2.31 -11.94
C ASP A 195 -2.82 3.12 -10.86
N LYS A 196 -3.11 4.39 -11.16
CA LYS A 196 -3.92 5.30 -10.30
C LYS A 196 -5.38 4.86 -10.12
N LEU A 197 -5.83 3.79 -10.77
CA LEU A 197 -7.15 3.21 -10.52
C LEU A 197 -7.13 2.15 -9.40
N GLY A 198 -5.95 1.62 -9.06
CA GLY A 198 -5.76 0.60 -8.03
C GLY A 198 -5.61 1.16 -6.62
N MET A 199 -6.06 0.38 -5.62
CA MET A 199 -5.92 0.78 -4.22
C MET A 199 -4.46 0.75 -3.76
N SER A 200 -3.60 -0.06 -4.39
CA SER A 200 -2.17 -0.16 -4.10
C SER A 200 -1.47 1.21 -4.20
N SER A 201 -1.67 1.92 -5.31
CA SER A 201 -1.07 3.25 -5.56
C SER A 201 -1.49 4.28 -4.50
N HIS A 202 -2.79 4.38 -4.21
CA HIS A 202 -3.33 5.26 -3.16
C HIS A 202 -2.89 4.85 -1.74
N TYR A 203 -2.77 3.56 -1.46
CA TYR A 203 -2.31 3.05 -0.18
C TYR A 203 -0.82 3.36 0.03
N LYS A 204 0.03 3.12 -0.98
CA LYS A 204 1.47 3.45 -0.97
C LYS A 204 1.68 4.95 -0.77
N SER A 205 0.86 5.80 -1.39
CA SER A 205 0.88 7.25 -1.18
C SER A 205 0.62 7.62 0.28
N ILE A 206 -0.49 7.15 0.85
CA ILE A 206 -0.85 7.40 2.26
C ILE A 206 0.17 6.81 3.25
N SER A 207 0.69 5.60 2.97
CA SER A 207 1.59 4.89 3.88
C SER A 207 2.94 5.57 4.04
N ARG A 208 3.37 6.36 3.05
CA ARG A 208 4.58 7.18 3.16
C ARG A 208 4.46 8.33 4.16
N GLY A 209 3.27 8.60 4.71
CA GLY A 209 3.01 9.74 5.60
C GLY A 209 2.47 10.97 4.87
N VAL A 210 2.18 10.83 3.58
CA VAL A 210 1.64 11.90 2.73
C VAL A 210 0.14 11.70 2.58
N LEU A 211 -0.66 12.56 3.20
CA LEU A 211 -2.11 12.54 3.05
C LEU A 211 -2.52 13.44 1.87
N ASP A 212 -2.81 12.81 0.74
CA ASP A 212 -3.49 13.48 -0.37
C ASP A 212 -5.02 13.33 -0.25
N THR A 213 -5.73 14.44 -0.45
CA THR A 213 -7.18 14.44 -0.62
C THR A 213 -7.69 13.48 -1.71
N ARG A 214 -6.91 13.23 -2.77
CA ARG A 214 -7.24 12.26 -3.84
C ARG A 214 -7.39 10.86 -3.28
N ASP A 215 -6.43 10.43 -2.48
CA ASP A 215 -6.39 9.08 -1.91
C ASP A 215 -7.54 8.87 -0.93
N ILE A 216 -7.81 9.87 -0.08
CA ILE A 216 -8.94 9.85 0.86
C ILE A 216 -10.28 9.76 0.13
N LEU A 217 -10.48 10.61 -0.90
CA LEU A 217 -11.71 10.60 -1.70
C LEU A 217 -11.87 9.29 -2.47
N TYR A 218 -10.77 8.71 -2.96
CA TYR A 218 -10.77 7.40 -3.61
C TYR A 218 -11.30 6.30 -2.68
N PHE A 219 -10.74 6.16 -1.48
CA PHE A 219 -11.20 5.11 -0.54
C PHE A 219 -12.64 5.34 -0.05
N ILE A 220 -13.02 6.60 0.20
CA ILE A 220 -14.41 6.95 0.57
C ILE A 220 -15.36 6.60 -0.57
N SER A 221 -15.00 6.92 -1.81
CA SER A 221 -15.84 6.65 -2.96
C SER A 221 -16.01 5.15 -3.21
N ILE A 222 -14.97 4.32 -3.05
CA ILE A 222 -15.09 2.86 -3.18
C ILE A 222 -16.01 2.32 -2.10
N THR A 223 -15.79 2.73 -0.86
CA THR A 223 -16.58 2.30 0.29
C THR A 223 -18.05 2.65 0.07
N ALA A 224 -18.34 3.89 -0.33
CA ALA A 224 -19.70 4.35 -0.62
C ALA A 224 -20.33 3.61 -1.80
N PHE A 225 -19.56 3.36 -2.87
CA PHE A 225 -20.00 2.62 -4.04
C PHE A 225 -20.45 1.21 -3.68
N PHE A 226 -19.62 0.43 -2.97
CA PHE A 226 -19.94 -0.93 -2.56
C PHE A 226 -21.09 -1.00 -1.54
N ILE A 227 -21.18 -0.05 -0.62
CA ILE A 227 -22.34 0.06 0.29
C ILE A 227 -23.63 0.35 -0.50
N PHE A 228 -23.58 1.26 -1.47
CA PHE A 228 -24.75 1.62 -2.27
C PHE A 228 -25.29 0.44 -3.08
N ILE A 229 -24.41 -0.30 -3.76
CA ILE A 229 -24.81 -1.49 -4.51
C ILE A 229 -25.27 -2.62 -3.58
N SER A 230 -24.74 -2.73 -2.35
CA SER A 230 -25.25 -3.66 -1.33
C SER A 230 -26.71 -3.37 -0.98
N ILE A 231 -27.06 -2.10 -0.79
CA ILE A 231 -28.44 -1.67 -0.50
C ILE A 231 -29.37 -2.01 -1.67
N LYS A 232 -28.89 -1.82 -2.92
CA LYS A 232 -29.66 -2.17 -4.13
C LYS A 232 -29.80 -3.68 -4.31
N GLY A 233 -28.75 -4.45 -4.03
CA GLY A 233 -28.73 -5.91 -4.15
C GLY A 233 -29.75 -6.60 -3.25
N ILE A 234 -29.96 -6.09 -2.04
CA ILE A 234 -30.98 -6.63 -1.11
C ILE A 234 -32.41 -6.30 -1.58
N LYS A 235 -32.62 -5.15 -2.23
CA LYS A 235 -33.95 -4.73 -2.68
C LYS A 235 -34.49 -5.56 -3.86
N ASN A 236 -33.58 -6.12 -4.68
CA ASN A 236 -33.94 -6.90 -5.87
C ASN A 236 -33.40 -8.33 -5.73
N GLU A 237 -34.17 -9.26 -5.16
CA GLU A 237 -33.81 -10.69 -5.07
C GLU A 237 -33.51 -11.34 -6.42
N LYS A 238 -34.03 -10.79 -7.51
CA LYS A 238 -33.65 -11.15 -8.88
C LYS A 238 -33.07 -9.92 -9.56
N LEU A 239 -31.74 -9.85 -9.65
CA LEU A 239 -31.04 -8.88 -10.50
C LEU A 239 -31.43 -9.11 -11.97
N GLN A 240 -32.50 -8.46 -12.43
CA GLN A 240 -32.87 -8.45 -13.85
C GLN A 240 -31.73 -7.85 -14.68
N LYS A 241 -31.57 -8.21 -15.97
CA LYS A 241 -30.53 -7.66 -16.89
C LYS A 241 -30.38 -6.13 -16.81
N LYS A 242 -31.48 -5.40 -16.59
CA LYS A 242 -31.51 -3.93 -16.43
C LYS A 242 -30.73 -3.43 -15.20
N SER A 243 -30.65 -4.25 -14.14
CA SER A 243 -29.88 -3.94 -12.92
C SER A 243 -28.37 -4.04 -13.14
N TRP A 244 -27.90 -4.97 -13.98
CA TRP A 244 -26.47 -5.07 -14.33
C TRP A 244 -26.01 -3.86 -15.16
N ILE A 245 -26.84 -3.36 -16.06
CA ILE A 245 -26.56 -2.13 -16.82
C ILE A 245 -26.49 -0.92 -15.88
N GLN A 246 -27.37 -0.84 -14.87
CA GLN A 246 -27.31 0.22 -13.86
C GLN A 246 -26.05 0.14 -13.00
N ILE A 247 -25.67 -1.07 -12.55
CA ILE A 247 -24.44 -1.29 -11.78
C ILE A 247 -23.21 -0.94 -12.62
N ALA A 248 -23.16 -1.37 -13.89
CA ALA A 248 -22.09 -1.02 -14.81
C ALA A 248 -22.01 0.50 -15.04
N SER A 249 -23.15 1.19 -15.22
CA SER A 249 -23.17 2.65 -15.37
C SER A 249 -22.68 3.38 -14.11
N LEU A 250 -23.00 2.88 -12.92
CA LEU A 250 -22.48 3.40 -11.65
C LEU A 250 -20.99 3.16 -11.51
N PHE A 251 -20.49 2.02 -11.99
CA PHE A 251 -19.06 1.71 -12.04
C PHE A 251 -18.31 2.71 -12.92
N VAL A 252 -18.84 2.99 -14.11
CA VAL A 252 -18.29 3.98 -15.05
C VAL A 252 -18.31 5.39 -14.44
N VAL A 253 -19.42 5.79 -13.81
CA VAL A 253 -19.52 7.09 -13.12
C VAL A 253 -18.52 7.18 -11.96
N PHE A 254 -18.35 6.10 -11.19
CA PHE A 254 -17.35 6.02 -10.12
C PHE A 254 -15.94 6.26 -10.65
N PHE A 255 -15.56 5.62 -11.76
CA PHE A 255 -14.24 5.82 -12.36
C PHE A 255 -14.06 7.24 -12.89
N ILE A 256 -15.07 7.78 -13.60
CA ILE A 256 -15.02 9.16 -14.12
C ILE A 256 -14.87 10.17 -12.99
N LEU A 257 -15.62 10.01 -11.88
CA LEU A 257 -15.51 10.90 -10.74
C LEU A 257 -14.13 10.86 -10.10
N ASN A 258 -13.55 9.67 -9.91
CA ASN A 258 -12.20 9.54 -9.36
C ASN A 258 -11.13 10.11 -10.30
N SER A 259 -11.29 9.94 -11.61
CA SER A 259 -10.39 10.56 -12.60
C SER A 259 -10.47 12.08 -12.61
N ALA A 260 -11.65 12.67 -12.36
CA ALA A 260 -11.86 14.12 -12.34
C ALA A 260 -11.24 14.82 -11.10
N VAL A 261 -11.01 14.08 -10.01
CA VAL A 261 -10.43 14.62 -8.76
C VAL A 261 -8.94 14.96 -8.90
N ASN A 262 -8.29 14.55 -10.00
CA ASN A 262 -6.87 14.84 -10.25
C ASN A 262 -6.53 16.34 -10.38
N GLY A 263 -7.48 17.18 -10.80
CA GLY A 263 -7.23 18.60 -11.06
C GLY A 263 -7.27 19.54 -9.84
N ILE A 264 -7.80 19.09 -8.69
CA ILE A 264 -7.93 19.91 -7.48
C ILE A 264 -7.62 19.03 -6.27
N HIS A 265 -6.35 19.02 -5.85
CA HIS A 265 -5.93 18.22 -4.71
C HIS A 265 -5.07 19.05 -3.75
N LYS A 266 -5.13 18.68 -2.47
CA LYS A 266 -4.26 19.18 -1.41
C LYS A 266 -3.51 18.01 -0.81
N ARG A 267 -2.23 18.26 -0.55
CA ARG A 267 -1.29 17.27 -0.06
C ARG A 267 -0.76 17.74 1.29
N PHE A 268 -0.82 16.87 2.28
CA PHE A 268 -0.35 17.13 3.64
C PHE A 268 0.74 16.13 3.99
N ASP A 269 1.98 16.59 4.15
CA ASP A 269 3.09 15.78 4.63
C ASP A 269 3.05 15.74 6.17
N LEU A 270 2.89 14.54 6.73
CA LEU A 270 2.88 14.32 8.19
C LEU A 270 4.25 13.91 8.74
N THR A 271 5.25 13.69 7.88
CA THR A 271 6.58 13.25 8.32
C THR A 271 7.24 14.31 9.19
N LYS A 272 8.03 13.85 10.16
CA LYS A 272 8.65 14.71 11.18
C LYS A 272 9.55 15.79 10.58
N ASP A 273 10.23 15.47 9.48
CA ASP A 273 11.20 16.34 8.82
C ASP A 273 10.68 16.92 7.50
N SER A 274 9.37 16.81 7.21
CA SER A 274 8.78 17.20 5.91
C SER A 274 9.52 16.57 4.72
N ARG A 275 9.86 15.29 4.85
CA ARG A 275 10.73 14.54 3.93
C ARG A 275 10.21 14.52 2.50
N TYR A 276 8.89 14.57 2.33
CA TYR A 276 8.23 14.53 1.02
C TYR A 276 7.77 15.92 0.57
N THR A 277 8.25 16.97 1.24
CA THR A 277 8.03 18.35 0.85
C THR A 277 9.26 18.85 0.12
N LEU A 278 9.16 18.96 -1.20
CA LEU A 278 10.24 19.51 -2.03
C LEU A 278 10.56 20.94 -1.63
N SER A 279 11.84 21.30 -1.67
CA SER A 279 12.26 22.69 -1.46
C SER A 279 11.67 23.60 -2.54
N GLU A 280 11.44 24.88 -2.20
CA GLU A 280 10.95 25.87 -3.16
C GLU A 280 11.86 25.97 -4.40
N ALA A 281 13.17 25.82 -4.21
CA ALA A 281 14.14 25.80 -5.30
C ALA A 281 13.93 24.60 -6.24
N SER A 282 13.75 23.38 -5.71
CA SER A 282 13.47 22.20 -6.52
C SER A 282 12.14 22.31 -7.26
N LEU A 283 11.09 22.83 -6.59
CA LEU A 283 9.78 23.05 -7.21
C LEU A 283 9.86 24.02 -8.40
N ASP A 284 10.60 25.11 -8.25
CA ASP A 284 10.79 26.07 -9.35
C ASP A 284 11.56 25.45 -10.52
N ILE A 285 12.55 24.59 -10.26
CA ILE A 285 13.29 23.89 -11.32
C ILE A 285 12.38 22.87 -12.02
N ILE A 286 11.68 22.04 -11.26
CA ILE A 286 10.84 20.94 -11.77
C ILE A 286 9.67 21.47 -12.60
N LYS A 287 9.01 22.54 -12.15
CA LYS A 287 7.86 23.13 -12.88
C LYS A 287 8.24 23.69 -14.25
N ASN A 288 9.50 24.10 -14.43
CA ASN A 288 10.01 24.66 -15.69
C ASN A 288 10.50 23.59 -16.68
N VAL A 289 10.34 22.29 -16.38
CA VAL A 289 10.71 21.19 -17.28
C VAL A 289 9.61 20.97 -18.32
N ASP A 290 9.82 21.49 -19.53
CA ASP A 290 8.84 21.44 -20.63
C ASP A 290 8.95 20.18 -21.51
N THR A 291 10.10 19.50 -21.52
CA THR A 291 10.32 18.28 -22.30
C THR A 291 10.70 17.10 -21.41
N PRO A 292 10.39 15.85 -21.79
CA PRO A 292 10.64 14.70 -20.95
C PRO A 292 12.11 14.55 -20.53
N ILE A 293 12.35 14.42 -19.22
CA ILE A 293 13.63 14.01 -18.63
C ILE A 293 13.49 12.53 -18.27
N ILE A 294 14.43 11.71 -18.73
CA ILE A 294 14.48 10.27 -18.41
C ILE A 294 15.61 10.03 -17.40
N ILE A 295 15.27 9.47 -16.24
CA ILE A 295 16.21 9.18 -15.15
C ILE A 295 16.34 7.67 -14.97
N ASP A 296 17.46 7.11 -15.39
CA ASP A 296 17.75 5.67 -15.28
C ASP A 296 18.62 5.42 -14.04
N VAL A 297 18.08 4.72 -13.05
CA VAL A 297 18.69 4.47 -11.74
C VAL A 297 19.21 3.04 -11.66
N PHE A 298 20.50 2.84 -11.38
CA PHE A 298 21.17 1.52 -11.35
C PHE A 298 21.21 0.89 -9.94
N LEU A 299 20.18 1.17 -9.14
CA LEU A 299 20.11 0.80 -7.73
C LEU A 299 18.93 -0.16 -7.49
N GLU A 300 18.88 -1.27 -8.22
CA GLU A 300 17.87 -2.33 -8.04
C GLU A 300 18.56 -3.68 -7.80
N SER A 301 18.18 -4.40 -6.73
CA SER A 301 18.62 -5.78 -6.45
C SER A 301 17.84 -6.38 -5.29
N GLU A 302 17.52 -7.67 -5.38
CA GLU A 302 16.86 -8.42 -4.29
C GLU A 302 17.81 -8.67 -3.09
N ASN A 303 19.13 -8.69 -3.34
CA ASN A 303 20.15 -9.08 -2.37
C ASN A 303 20.87 -7.89 -1.73
N PHE A 304 20.29 -6.70 -1.76
CA PHE A 304 20.91 -5.54 -1.12
C PHE A 304 20.88 -5.67 0.41
N PRO A 305 21.99 -5.28 1.10
CA PRO A 305 21.96 -5.03 2.53
C PRO A 305 20.87 -4.04 2.89
N SER A 306 20.38 -4.12 4.12
CA SER A 306 19.37 -3.20 4.69
C SER A 306 19.61 -1.75 4.28
N GLU A 307 20.84 -1.27 4.47
CA GLU A 307 21.26 0.10 4.22
C GLU A 307 20.97 0.53 2.78
N PHE A 308 21.36 -0.28 1.79
CA PHE A 308 21.15 0.06 0.37
C PHE A 308 19.70 -0.08 -0.09
N ARG A 309 18.92 -0.98 0.54
CA ARG A 309 17.47 -1.02 0.32
C ARG A 309 16.80 0.29 0.73
N ARG A 310 17.27 0.93 1.80
CA ARG A 310 16.80 2.26 2.17
C ARG A 310 17.21 3.31 1.13
N LEU A 311 18.47 3.35 0.70
CA LEU A 311 18.89 4.30 -0.34
C LEU A 311 18.04 4.17 -1.62
N GLN A 312 17.80 2.94 -2.06
CA GLN A 312 16.93 2.62 -3.19
C GLN A 312 15.51 3.17 -2.97
N THR A 313 14.92 2.85 -1.82
CA THR A 313 13.56 3.27 -1.46
C THR A 313 13.43 4.79 -1.44
N GLU A 314 14.34 5.50 -0.77
CA GLU A 314 14.31 6.96 -0.62
C GLU A 314 14.60 7.64 -1.98
N THR A 315 15.47 7.05 -2.81
CA THR A 315 15.71 7.52 -4.19
C THR A 315 14.47 7.42 -5.04
N ARG A 316 13.82 6.26 -5.01
CA ARG A 316 12.58 6.02 -5.75
C ARG A 316 11.51 7.00 -5.30
N GLN A 317 11.35 7.17 -4.00
CA GLN A 317 10.39 8.09 -3.42
C GLN A 317 10.62 9.54 -3.87
N LEU A 318 11.86 10.06 -3.84
CA LEU A 318 12.13 11.42 -4.33
C LEU A 318 11.75 11.57 -5.81
N LEU A 319 12.04 10.58 -6.64
CA LEU A 319 11.70 10.63 -8.07
C LEU A 319 10.18 10.53 -8.30
N GLU A 320 9.46 9.76 -7.47
CA GLU A 320 8.00 9.75 -7.44
C GLU A 320 7.44 11.14 -7.06
N GLU A 321 8.10 11.87 -6.15
CA GLU A 321 7.72 13.26 -5.82
C GLU A 321 7.92 14.20 -7.02
N PHE A 322 9.04 14.06 -7.72
CA PHE A 322 9.34 14.86 -8.91
C PHE A 322 8.33 14.59 -10.04
N GLU A 323 8.00 13.32 -10.32
CA GLU A 323 6.99 12.94 -11.30
C GLU A 323 5.59 13.44 -10.92
N ALA A 324 5.25 13.41 -9.62
CA ALA A 324 3.95 13.88 -9.13
C ALA A 324 3.74 15.38 -9.36
N GLU A 325 4.80 16.19 -9.27
CA GLU A 325 4.77 17.63 -9.55
C GLU A 325 4.86 17.93 -11.06
N ASN A 326 5.61 17.14 -11.83
CA ASN A 326 5.71 17.29 -13.27
C ASN A 326 5.79 15.94 -14.00
N SER A 327 4.75 15.63 -14.80
CA SER A 327 4.66 14.39 -15.58
C SER A 327 5.70 14.24 -16.69
N ASN A 328 6.50 15.28 -16.98
CA ASN A 328 7.65 15.19 -17.89
C ASN A 328 8.85 14.51 -17.22
N ILE A 329 8.86 14.30 -15.90
CA ILE A 329 9.93 13.56 -15.23
C ILE A 329 9.56 12.08 -15.22
N ILE A 330 10.35 11.28 -15.92
CA ILE A 330 10.15 9.83 -16.06
C ILE A 330 11.39 9.15 -15.49
N PHE A 331 11.21 8.11 -14.67
CA PHE A 331 12.35 7.39 -14.10
C PHE A 331 12.16 5.88 -14.15
N ASN A 332 13.28 5.16 -14.23
CA ASN A 332 13.33 3.71 -14.28
C ASN A 332 14.40 3.19 -13.32
N PHE A 333 14.19 2.01 -12.76
CA PHE A 333 15.19 1.33 -11.93
C PHE A 333 15.65 0.05 -12.62
N PHE A 334 16.95 -0.20 -12.61
CA PHE A 334 17.56 -1.34 -13.27
C PHE A 334 18.50 -2.08 -12.34
N ASN A 335 18.47 -3.41 -12.44
CA ASN A 335 19.50 -4.26 -11.87
C ASN A 335 20.53 -4.56 -12.98
N PRO A 336 21.67 -3.85 -13.03
CA PRO A 336 22.67 -4.10 -14.07
C PRO A 336 23.32 -5.48 -13.97
N LEU A 337 23.15 -6.19 -12.86
CA LEU A 337 23.79 -7.47 -12.58
C LEU A 337 22.78 -8.64 -12.54
N GLU A 338 21.58 -8.45 -13.08
CA GLU A 338 20.56 -9.50 -13.17
C GLU A 338 21.02 -10.68 -14.06
N ASP A 339 21.71 -10.38 -15.17
CA ASP A 339 22.29 -11.39 -16.06
C ASP A 339 23.68 -11.83 -15.56
N GLU A 340 23.72 -12.95 -14.85
CA GLU A 340 24.96 -13.54 -14.32
C GLU A 340 25.98 -13.89 -15.40
N ALA A 341 25.55 -14.24 -16.63
CA ALA A 341 26.45 -14.69 -17.68
C ALA A 341 27.29 -13.55 -18.26
N ASN A 342 26.75 -12.33 -18.29
CA ASN A 342 27.41 -11.15 -18.84
C ASN A 342 27.88 -10.16 -17.76
N ARG A 343 27.84 -10.56 -16.48
CA ARG A 343 28.09 -9.70 -15.32
C ARG A 343 29.40 -8.91 -15.43
N ASP A 344 30.51 -9.57 -15.73
CA ASP A 344 31.83 -8.92 -15.80
C ASP A 344 31.93 -7.93 -16.97
N ILE A 345 31.32 -8.27 -18.10
CA ILE A 345 31.28 -7.40 -19.30
C ILE A 345 30.46 -6.14 -19.00
N ILE A 346 29.31 -6.29 -18.34
CA ILE A 346 28.46 -5.15 -17.95
C ILE A 346 29.18 -4.26 -16.96
N ILE A 347 29.86 -4.83 -15.96
CA ILE A 347 30.67 -4.08 -14.99
C ILE A 347 31.72 -3.25 -15.72
N GLU A 348 32.44 -3.84 -16.69
CA GLU A 348 33.46 -3.15 -17.46
C GLU A 348 32.85 -2.00 -18.28
N GLN A 349 31.74 -2.25 -18.99
CA GLN A 349 31.06 -1.24 -19.81
C GLN A 349 30.56 -0.05 -18.99
N LEU A 350 29.96 -0.30 -17.82
CA LEU A 350 29.49 0.75 -16.92
C LEU A 350 30.67 1.55 -16.36
N THR A 351 31.75 0.88 -15.98
CA THR A 351 32.98 1.53 -15.49
C THR A 351 33.60 2.41 -16.57
N GLN A 352 33.64 1.96 -17.83
CA GLN A 352 34.11 2.75 -18.97
C GLN A 352 33.25 4.00 -19.23
N ARG A 353 31.96 3.95 -18.88
CA ARG A 353 31.04 5.11 -18.91
C ARG A 353 31.17 6.03 -17.68
N GLY A 354 32.10 5.74 -16.77
CA GLY A 354 32.32 6.52 -15.54
C GLY A 354 31.44 6.11 -14.35
N LEU A 355 30.63 5.06 -14.50
CA LEU A 355 29.75 4.53 -13.45
C LEU A 355 30.51 3.47 -12.66
N THR A 356 31.33 3.90 -11.71
CA THR A 356 32.20 2.97 -10.96
C THR A 356 31.40 2.14 -9.95
N PRO A 357 31.63 0.80 -9.88
CA PRO A 357 30.99 -0.04 -8.89
C PRO A 357 31.54 0.24 -7.48
N MET A 358 30.73 -0.09 -6.49
CA MET A 358 31.14 -0.19 -5.09
C MET A 358 31.03 -1.65 -4.64
N GLN A 359 32.05 -2.13 -3.93
CA GLN A 359 32.04 -3.46 -3.34
C GLN A 359 31.71 -3.37 -1.85
N MET A 360 30.79 -4.22 -1.41
CA MET A 360 30.30 -4.24 -0.05
C MET A 360 30.30 -5.66 0.51
N SER A 361 30.73 -5.82 1.74
CA SER A 361 30.59 -7.10 2.44
C SER A 361 29.17 -7.22 2.98
N VAL A 362 28.46 -8.27 2.56
CA VAL A 362 27.15 -8.67 3.07
C VAL A 362 27.37 -9.86 3.98
N GLN A 363 26.98 -9.73 5.24
CA GLN A 363 27.12 -10.81 6.21
C GLN A 363 25.78 -11.52 6.36
N GLU A 364 25.66 -12.72 5.80
CA GLU A 364 24.43 -13.51 5.83
C GLU A 364 24.71 -14.86 6.51
N ASN A 365 24.00 -15.15 7.61
CA ASN A 365 24.16 -16.39 8.40
C ASN A 365 25.62 -16.75 8.79
N GLY A 366 26.48 -15.74 8.99
CA GLY A 366 27.88 -15.93 9.37
C GLY A 366 28.85 -16.12 8.18
N ALA A 367 28.35 -16.21 6.95
CA ALA A 367 29.16 -16.11 5.74
C ALA A 367 29.27 -14.64 5.30
N SER A 368 30.48 -14.21 4.93
CA SER A 368 30.71 -12.88 4.34
C SER A 368 30.79 -13.02 2.83
N THR A 369 29.81 -12.49 2.12
CA THR A 369 29.75 -12.46 0.66
C THR A 369 29.96 -11.04 0.17
N GLN A 370 30.76 -10.85 -0.88
CA GLN A 370 30.92 -9.52 -1.48
C GLN A 370 29.79 -9.26 -2.48
N ALA A 371 28.97 -8.24 -2.22
CA ALA A 371 28.03 -7.69 -3.18
C ALA A 371 28.66 -6.53 -3.95
N ILE A 372 28.35 -6.45 -5.24
CA ILE A 372 28.73 -5.34 -6.12
C ILE A 372 27.48 -4.52 -6.36
N ILE A 373 27.57 -3.21 -6.18
CA ILE A 373 26.47 -2.27 -6.35
C ILE A 373 26.87 -1.11 -7.25
N PHE A 374 25.92 -0.56 -8.00
CA PHE A 374 26.11 0.60 -8.89
C PHE A 374 25.25 1.78 -8.41
N PRO A 375 25.70 2.57 -7.43
CA PRO A 375 24.91 3.63 -6.82
C PRO A 375 24.92 4.90 -7.68
N TRP A 376 24.35 4.80 -8.87
CA TRP A 376 24.34 5.86 -9.86
C TRP A 376 22.97 6.01 -10.52
N ALA A 377 22.69 7.23 -10.96
CA ALA A 377 21.60 7.54 -11.88
C ALA A 377 22.14 8.26 -13.13
N LEU A 378 21.46 8.07 -14.26
CA LEU A 378 21.69 8.80 -15.50
C LEU A 378 20.46 9.64 -15.81
N ALA A 379 20.59 10.96 -15.85
CA ALA A 379 19.51 11.85 -16.26
C ALA A 379 19.75 12.31 -17.71
N SER A 380 18.80 12.03 -18.60
CA SER A 380 18.86 12.37 -20.01
C SER A 380 17.82 13.42 -20.38
N TYR A 381 18.28 14.52 -20.99
CA TYR A 381 17.46 15.65 -21.44
C TYR A 381 18.04 16.24 -22.73
N ASN A 382 17.22 16.37 -23.79
CA ASN A 382 17.60 17.00 -25.06
C ASN A 382 18.99 16.58 -25.59
N ASN A 383 19.21 15.25 -25.72
CA ASN A 383 20.46 14.61 -26.15
C ASN A 383 21.69 14.81 -25.24
N GLN A 384 21.52 15.36 -24.04
CA GLN A 384 22.55 15.41 -23.01
C GLN A 384 22.23 14.40 -21.93
N THR A 385 23.23 13.64 -21.50
CA THR A 385 23.11 12.71 -20.37
C THR A 385 24.09 13.13 -19.29
N VAL A 386 23.60 13.27 -18.07
CA VAL A 386 24.38 13.62 -16.88
C VAL A 386 24.43 12.42 -15.95
N THR A 387 25.62 12.09 -15.46
CA THR A 387 25.86 11.05 -14.46
C THR A 387 25.71 11.62 -13.05
N ILE A 388 24.86 11.03 -12.23
CA ILE A 388 24.54 11.49 -10.87
C ILE A 388 24.96 10.39 -9.87
N PRO A 389 25.94 10.64 -8.98
CA PRO A 389 26.28 9.71 -7.91
C PRO A 389 25.20 9.74 -6.82
N LEU A 390 24.64 8.57 -6.48
CA LEU A 390 23.66 8.43 -5.40
C LEU A 390 24.30 8.31 -4.02
N ILE A 391 25.62 8.13 -3.97
CA ILE A 391 26.39 8.10 -2.72
C ILE A 391 27.27 9.33 -2.64
N LYS A 392 27.18 10.05 -1.52
CA LYS A 392 28.14 11.09 -1.16
C LYS A 392 29.17 10.51 -0.19
N ASN A 393 30.32 10.13 -0.74
CA ASN A 393 31.39 9.53 0.02
C ASN A 393 32.05 10.57 0.96
N LYS A 394 32.12 10.27 2.26
CA LYS A 394 32.86 11.05 3.25
C LYS A 394 33.88 10.14 3.91
N ILE A 395 35.14 10.56 3.92
CA ILE A 395 36.24 9.74 4.44
C ILE A 395 35.98 9.40 5.91
N GLY A 396 36.01 8.11 6.25
CA GLY A 396 35.91 7.61 7.63
C GLY A 396 34.50 7.28 8.13
N THR A 397 33.45 7.40 7.31
CA THR A 397 32.09 7.00 7.72
C THR A 397 31.87 5.51 7.57
N ASN A 398 31.12 4.90 8.49
CA ASN A 398 30.66 3.52 8.31
C ASN A 398 29.58 3.43 7.21
N GLN A 399 29.21 2.20 6.81
CA GLN A 399 28.22 1.94 5.75
C GLN A 399 26.87 2.64 6.01
N GLN A 400 26.39 2.57 7.25
CA GLN A 400 25.11 3.12 7.67
C GLN A 400 25.09 4.66 7.61
N GLU A 401 26.17 5.30 8.09
CA GLU A 401 26.37 6.75 8.02
C GLU A 401 26.52 7.23 6.58
N LEU A 402 27.25 6.49 5.73
CA LEU A 402 27.41 6.82 4.32
C LEU A 402 26.07 6.86 3.61
N VAL A 403 25.21 5.85 3.81
CA VAL A 403 23.88 5.85 3.23
C VAL A 403 23.00 6.94 3.83
N SER A 404 22.99 7.10 5.15
CA SER A 404 22.17 8.14 5.80
C SER A 404 22.52 9.55 5.31
N ASN A 405 23.81 9.85 5.14
CA ASN A 405 24.27 11.13 4.60
C ASN A 405 23.85 11.31 3.14
N SER A 406 23.89 10.23 2.36
CA SER A 406 23.51 10.25 0.95
C SER A 406 22.02 10.53 0.76
N VAL A 407 21.16 9.87 1.56
CA VAL A 407 19.71 10.12 1.59
C VAL A 407 19.39 11.57 1.96
N GLN A 408 20.11 12.17 2.91
CA GLN A 408 19.88 13.57 3.32
C GLN A 408 20.24 14.61 2.25
N HIS A 409 21.04 14.26 1.25
CA HIS A 409 21.49 15.18 0.19
C HIS A 409 21.11 14.68 -1.20
N LEU A 410 20.03 13.90 -1.25
CA LEU A 410 19.54 13.26 -2.45
C LEU A 410 18.79 14.25 -3.36
N GLU A 411 18.04 15.18 -2.76
CA GLU A 411 17.54 16.41 -3.39
C GLU A 411 18.69 17.38 -3.66
#